data_AF-A0A0M8YM45-F1
#
_entry.id   AF-A0A0M8YM45-F1
#
_cell.length_a   1.000
_cell.length_b   1.000
_cell.length_c   1.000
_cell.angle_alpha   90.00
_cell.angle_beta   90.00
_cell.angle_gamma   90.00
#
_symmetry.space_group_name_H-M   'P 1'
#
loop_
_entity.id
_entity.type
_entity.pdbx_description
1 polymer ?
#
loop_
_entity_poly.entity_id
_entity_poly.type
_entity_poly.pdbx_seq_one_letter_code
_entity_poly.pdbx_strand_id
1 'polypeptide(L)'
;MPNLYRPNAGGDPATLLGRELLRLRTARGLSLRRLARLLGMTAHSGLVDYERGLRIPPRDLMSAYVRILSPQDDRLLTVYRAALDNRAARRLAAVRPLAPVPSPGRPALDPTTADRLLLVGFAQTLANIADQLRAVAETWVTPGSEVTEGTGS
;
A
#
# COMPACT_ATOMS: atom_id res chain seq x y z
N MET A 1 -14.67 8.17 -36.52
CA MET A 1 -14.24 8.52 -35.16
C MET A 1 -12.72 8.39 -35.08
N PRO A 2 -11.92 9.45 -35.23
CA PRO A 2 -10.48 9.27 -35.27
C PRO A 2 -9.95 9.03 -33.86
N ASN A 3 -9.19 7.94 -33.75
CA ASN A 3 -8.49 7.46 -32.58
C ASN A 3 -7.41 8.48 -32.15
N LEU A 4 -7.69 9.25 -31.10
CA LEU A 4 -6.74 10.20 -30.48
C LEU A 4 -5.65 9.52 -29.63
N TYR A 5 -5.42 8.21 -29.79
CA TYR A 5 -4.28 7.55 -29.16
C TYR A 5 -3.03 7.68 -30.03
N ARG A 6 -2.45 8.88 -30.04
CA ARG A 6 -1.03 9.05 -30.41
C ARG A 6 -0.21 8.70 -29.17
N PRO A 7 0.60 7.62 -29.16
CA PRO A 7 1.53 7.39 -28.06
C PRO A 7 2.59 8.50 -28.14
N ASN A 8 2.63 9.37 -27.12
CA ASN A 8 3.69 10.36 -27.02
C ASN A 8 4.98 9.60 -26.68
N ALA A 9 5.88 9.51 -27.65
CA ALA A 9 7.27 9.17 -27.43
C ALA A 9 7.86 10.23 -26.47
N GLY A 10 8.03 9.87 -25.19
CA GLY A 10 8.56 10.75 -24.14
C GLY A 10 7.68 10.98 -22.90
N GLY A 11 6.59 10.23 -22.70
CA GLY A 11 5.75 10.35 -21.51
C GLY A 11 6.39 9.79 -20.22
N ASP A 12 6.09 10.39 -19.08
CA ASP A 12 6.43 9.89 -17.75
C ASP A 12 6.06 8.39 -17.59
N PRO A 13 6.94 7.53 -17.07
CA PRO A 13 6.69 6.09 -16.98
C PRO A 13 5.38 5.70 -16.25
N ALA A 14 4.95 6.45 -15.23
CA ALA A 14 3.66 6.20 -14.58
C ALA A 14 2.46 6.51 -15.50
N THR A 15 2.58 7.56 -16.31
CA THR A 15 1.59 7.88 -17.35
C THR A 15 1.52 6.79 -18.42
N LEU A 16 2.67 6.24 -18.84
CA LEU A 16 2.71 5.13 -19.80
C LEU A 16 2.04 3.87 -19.23
N LEU A 17 2.28 3.55 -17.96
CA LEU A 17 1.60 2.46 -17.26
C LEU A 17 0.08 2.66 -17.27
N GLY A 18 -0.39 3.85 -16.87
CA GLY A 18 -1.83 4.15 -16.83
C GLY A 18 -2.51 4.00 -18.19
N ARG A 19 -1.86 4.51 -19.26
CA ARG A 19 -2.34 4.35 -20.63
C ARG A 19 -2.42 2.89 -21.07
N GLU A 20 -1.44 2.09 -20.66
CA GLU A 20 -1.44 0.66 -20.97
C GLU A 20 -2.57 -0.09 -20.25
N LEU A 21 -2.83 0.24 -18.98
CA LEU A 21 -3.98 -0.29 -18.23
C LEU A 21 -5.30 0.07 -18.91
N LEU A 22 -5.48 1.34 -19.29
CA LEU A 22 -6.64 1.82 -20.03
C LEU A 22 -6.82 1.07 -21.36
N ARG A 23 -5.74 0.93 -22.13
CA ARG A 23 -5.74 0.22 -23.42
C ARG A 23 -6.17 -1.24 -23.24
N LEU A 24 -5.57 -1.96 -22.29
CA LEU A 24 -5.88 -3.38 -22.05
C LEU A 24 -7.30 -3.58 -21.50
N ARG A 25 -7.78 -2.67 -20.65
CA ARG A 25 -9.14 -2.69 -20.12
C ARG A 25 -10.15 -2.49 -21.25
N THR A 26 -9.96 -1.46 -22.07
CA THR A 26 -10.88 -1.11 -23.15
C THR A 26 -10.87 -2.13 -24.28
N ALA A 27 -9.71 -2.71 -24.61
CA ALA A 27 -9.59 -3.81 -25.56
C ALA A 27 -10.41 -5.06 -25.15
N ARG A 28 -10.67 -5.23 -23.85
CA ARG A 28 -11.53 -6.30 -23.31
C ARG A 28 -12.99 -5.90 -23.12
N GLY A 29 -13.39 -4.69 -23.54
CA GLY A 29 -14.75 -4.18 -23.34
C GLY A 29 -15.13 -4.02 -21.86
N LEU A 30 -14.15 -3.89 -20.96
CA LEU A 30 -14.42 -3.75 -19.54
C LEU A 30 -14.65 -2.28 -19.18
N SER A 31 -15.79 -2.00 -18.54
CA SER A 31 -15.96 -0.72 -17.83
C SER A 31 -15.14 -0.71 -16.53
N LEU A 32 -14.83 0.48 -16.01
CA LEU A 32 -14.15 0.62 -14.71
C LEU A 32 -14.92 -0.08 -13.58
N ARG A 33 -16.25 0.05 -13.56
CA ARG A 33 -17.11 -0.61 -12.56
C ARG A 33 -17.08 -2.14 -12.68
N ARG A 34 -16.95 -2.68 -13.89
CA ARG A 34 -16.79 -4.12 -14.09
C ARG A 34 -15.40 -4.59 -13.67
N LEU A 35 -14.37 -3.84 -14.02
CA LEU A 35 -13.00 -4.14 -13.60
C LEU A 35 -12.85 -4.10 -12.07
N ALA A 36 -13.41 -3.09 -11.40
CA ALA A 36 -13.38 -3.00 -9.93
C ALA A 36 -13.94 -4.26 -9.27
N ARG A 37 -15.10 -4.75 -9.75
CA ARG A 37 -15.70 -6.00 -9.27
C ARG A 37 -14.79 -7.21 -9.48
N LEU A 38 -14.14 -7.33 -10.64
CA LEU A 38 -13.18 -8.40 -10.91
C LEU A 38 -11.92 -8.33 -10.04
N LEU A 39 -11.55 -7.13 -9.62
CA LEU A 39 -10.44 -6.88 -8.70
C LEU A 39 -10.84 -7.04 -7.22
N GLY A 40 -12.11 -7.39 -6.92
CA GLY A 40 -12.62 -7.48 -5.55
C GLY A 40 -12.79 -6.13 -4.85
N MET A 41 -12.88 -5.04 -5.61
CA MET A 41 -13.01 -3.68 -5.10
C MET A 41 -14.46 -3.19 -5.17
N THR A 42 -14.90 -2.51 -4.11
CA THR A 42 -16.22 -1.89 -4.02
C THR A 42 -16.28 -0.52 -4.72
N ALA A 43 -15.15 0.22 -4.71
CA ALA A 43 -15.01 1.52 -5.35
C ALA A 43 -14.15 1.45 -6.62
N HIS A 44 -14.48 2.30 -7.60
CA HIS A 44 -13.81 2.37 -8.91
C HIS A 44 -13.09 3.70 -9.17
N SER A 45 -13.19 4.68 -8.26
CA SER A 45 -12.51 5.98 -8.36
C SER A 45 -10.99 5.85 -8.32
N GLY A 46 -10.46 5.01 -7.41
CA GLY A 46 -9.01 4.76 -7.34
C GLY A 46 -8.43 4.12 -8.60
N LEU A 47 -9.25 3.41 -9.40
CA LEU A 47 -8.79 2.85 -10.68
C LEU A 47 -8.56 3.94 -11.73
N VAL A 48 -9.33 5.03 -11.70
CA VAL A 48 -9.14 6.18 -12.59
C VAL A 48 -7.78 6.82 -12.37
N ASP A 49 -7.35 6.95 -11.11
CA ASP A 49 -6.05 7.53 -10.76
C ASP A 49 -4.90 6.68 -11.31
N TYR A 50 -5.06 5.35 -11.31
CA TYR A 50 -4.09 4.43 -11.90
C TYR A 50 -4.06 4.56 -13.43
N GLU A 51 -5.20 4.59 -14.11
CA GLU A 51 -5.26 4.73 -15.57
C GLU A 51 -4.78 6.09 -16.08
N ARG A 52 -4.83 7.12 -15.23
CA ARG A 52 -4.26 8.44 -15.53
C ARG A 52 -2.78 8.55 -15.18
N GLY A 53 -2.20 7.55 -14.51
CA GLY A 53 -0.80 7.58 -14.05
C GLY A 53 -0.56 8.50 -12.86
N LEU A 54 -1.60 9.00 -12.20
CA LEU A 54 -1.50 9.83 -11.00
C LEU A 54 -1.00 9.03 -9.80
N ARG A 55 -1.29 7.72 -9.80
CA ARG A 55 -0.82 6.77 -8.80
C ARG A 55 -0.29 5.52 -9.49
N ILE A 56 0.73 4.92 -8.91
CA ILE A 56 1.21 3.59 -9.31
C ILE A 56 0.47 2.53 -8.46
N PRO A 57 -0.16 1.52 -9.08
CA PRO A 57 -0.82 0.44 -8.35
C PRO A 57 0.14 -0.27 -7.38
N PRO A 58 -0.30 -0.63 -6.17
CA PRO A 58 0.47 -1.50 -5.29
C PRO A 58 0.65 -2.88 -5.92
N ARG A 59 1.68 -3.61 -5.50
CA ARG A 59 2.11 -4.88 -6.11
C ARG A 59 0.99 -5.92 -6.19
N ASP A 60 0.18 -6.04 -5.15
CA ASP A 60 -0.89 -7.05 -5.08
C ASP A 60 -2.01 -6.73 -6.06
N LEU A 61 -2.38 -5.45 -6.15
CA LEU A 61 -3.35 -4.98 -7.13
C LEU A 61 -2.81 -5.14 -8.56
N MET A 62 -1.52 -4.86 -8.77
CA MET A 62 -0.86 -5.03 -10.06
C MET A 62 -0.87 -6.50 -10.51
N SER A 63 -0.67 -7.43 -9.58
CA SER A 63 -0.72 -8.87 -9.84
C SER A 63 -2.13 -9.29 -10.29
N ALA A 64 -3.18 -8.74 -9.66
CA ALA A 64 -4.56 -8.96 -10.08
C ALA A 64 -4.84 -8.36 -11.47
N TYR A 65 -4.31 -7.17 -11.76
CA TYR A 65 -4.37 -6.55 -13.08
C TYR A 65 -3.76 -7.45 -14.16
N VAL A 66 -2.55 -7.98 -13.95
CA VAL A 66 -1.89 -8.86 -14.93
C VAL A 66 -2.73 -10.11 -15.19
N ARG A 67 -3.24 -10.76 -14.14
CA ARG A 67 -4.08 -11.95 -14.27
C ARG A 67 -5.33 -11.71 -15.13
N ILE A 68 -5.97 -10.54 -15.00
CA ILE A 68 -7.22 -10.21 -15.69
C ILE A 68 -6.96 -9.62 -17.09
N LEU A 69 -5.96 -8.75 -17.22
CA LEU A 69 -5.72 -7.91 -18.40
C LEU A 69 -4.52 -8.33 -19.24
N SER A 70 -3.63 -9.21 -18.79
CA SER A 70 -2.43 -9.56 -19.56
C SER A 70 -1.81 -10.89 -19.13
N PRO A 71 -2.58 -12.00 -19.04
CA PRO A 71 -2.07 -13.24 -18.45
C PRO A 71 -0.92 -13.90 -19.22
N GLN A 72 -0.70 -13.51 -20.49
CA GLN A 72 0.33 -14.08 -21.38
C GLN A 72 1.30 -13.03 -21.92
N ASP A 73 1.24 -11.78 -21.44
CA ASP A 73 2.07 -10.69 -21.97
C ASP A 73 2.72 -9.90 -20.83
N ASP A 74 4.06 -10.01 -20.77
CA ASP A 74 4.94 -9.39 -19.77
C ASP A 74 5.19 -7.89 -20.00
N ARG A 75 4.72 -7.33 -21.12
CA ARG A 75 4.85 -5.90 -21.42
C ARG A 75 4.30 -5.03 -20.30
N LEU A 76 3.15 -5.40 -19.73
CA LEU A 76 2.53 -4.64 -18.64
C LEU A 76 3.42 -4.60 -17.39
N LEU A 77 4.08 -5.72 -17.06
CA LEU A 77 5.03 -5.80 -15.95
C LEU A 77 6.31 -5.00 -16.23
N THR A 78 6.76 -4.98 -17.47
CA THR A 78 7.93 -4.21 -17.90
C THR A 78 7.71 -2.71 -17.68
N VAL A 79 6.55 -2.20 -18.12
CA VAL A 79 6.19 -0.78 -17.92
C VAL A 79 5.97 -0.47 -16.43
N TYR A 80 5.42 -1.40 -15.67
CA TYR A 80 5.25 -1.26 -14.21
C TYR A 80 6.59 -1.08 -13.48
N ARG A 81 7.59 -1.90 -13.81
CA ARG A 81 8.94 -1.80 -13.23
C ARG A 81 9.57 -0.45 -13.55
N ALA A 82 9.52 -0.02 -14.81
CA ALA A 82 10.02 1.29 -15.22
C ALA A 82 9.36 2.46 -14.45
N ALA A 83 8.05 2.35 -14.15
CA ALA A 83 7.35 3.35 -13.34
C ALA A 83 7.83 3.40 -11.89
N LEU A 84 8.07 2.24 -11.26
CA LEU A 84 8.62 2.17 -9.91
C LEU A 84 10.05 2.73 -9.84
N ASP A 85 10.90 2.36 -10.78
CA ASP A 85 12.29 2.83 -10.86
C ASP A 85 12.34 4.35 -11.02
N ASN A 86 11.50 4.91 -11.90
CA ASN A 86 11.39 6.35 -12.07
C ASN A 86 10.94 7.05 -10.78
N ARG A 87 9.94 6.50 -10.08
CA ARG A 87 9.47 7.05 -8.80
C ARG A 87 10.57 7.02 -7.73
N ALA A 88 11.33 5.92 -7.66
CA ALA A 88 12.45 5.80 -6.74
C ALA A 88 13.54 6.83 -7.07
N ALA A 89 13.91 6.97 -8.35
CA ALA A 89 14.90 7.95 -8.81
C ALA A 89 14.48 9.40 -8.48
N ARG A 90 13.21 9.77 -8.72
CA ARG A 90 12.68 11.09 -8.34
C ARG A 90 12.75 11.33 -6.84
N ARG A 91 12.47 10.31 -6.02
CA ARG A 91 12.54 10.43 -4.55
C ARG A 91 13.98 10.63 -4.08
N LEU A 92 14.94 9.89 -4.65
CA LEU A 92 16.37 10.09 -4.35
C LEU A 92 16.86 11.47 -4.78
N ALA A 93 16.45 11.94 -5.96
CA ALA A 93 16.79 13.28 -6.44
C ALA A 93 16.23 14.38 -5.52
N ALA A 94 15.03 14.19 -4.96
CA ALA A 94 14.43 15.12 -4.00
C ALA A 94 15.09 15.09 -2.61
N VAL A 95 15.71 13.97 -2.24
CA VAL A 95 16.45 13.81 -0.96
C VAL A 95 17.89 14.31 -1.07
N ARG A 96 18.40 14.54 -2.28
CA ARG A 96 19.74 15.10 -2.50
C ARG A 96 19.86 16.44 -1.74
N PRO A 97 20.88 16.62 -0.90
CA PRO A 97 20.77 17.45 0.28
C PRO A 97 20.68 18.94 -0.07
N LEU A 98 19.69 19.61 0.52
CA LEU A 98 19.88 21.01 0.91
C LEU A 98 21.22 21.08 1.67
N ALA A 99 22.04 22.09 1.35
CA ALA A 99 23.26 22.42 2.07
C ALA A 99 23.09 22.20 3.58
N PRO A 100 24.14 21.76 4.31
CA PRO A 100 24.03 21.47 5.74
C PRO A 100 23.32 22.63 6.43
N VAL A 101 22.11 22.37 6.94
CA VAL A 101 21.37 23.36 7.69
C VAL A 101 22.27 23.69 8.88
N PRO A 102 22.71 24.95 9.06
CA PRO A 102 23.44 25.32 10.26
C PRO A 102 22.50 25.08 11.43
N SER A 103 22.76 24.02 12.18
CA SER A 103 22.02 23.73 13.41
C SER A 103 22.13 24.95 14.31
N PRO A 104 21.03 25.63 14.69
CA PRO A 104 21.09 26.58 15.79
C PRO A 104 21.55 25.80 17.02
N GLY A 105 22.61 26.31 17.67
CA GLY A 105 23.37 25.62 18.71
C GLY A 105 22.48 24.82 19.65
N ARG A 106 22.63 23.49 19.62
CA ARG A 106 22.00 22.60 20.58
C ARG A 106 22.72 22.83 21.92
N PRO A 107 22.05 23.29 23.00
CA PRO A 107 22.68 23.30 24.30
C PRO A 107 23.01 21.85 24.67
N ALA A 108 24.25 21.61 25.09
CA ALA A 108 24.71 20.30 25.51
C ALA A 108 23.82 19.81 26.67
N LEU A 109 23.01 18.79 26.40
CA LEU A 109 22.29 18.06 27.44
C LEU A 109 23.24 17.04 28.03
N ASP A 110 23.46 17.14 29.34
CA ASP A 110 24.31 16.21 30.09
C ASP A 110 23.85 14.75 29.92
N PRO A 111 24.78 13.80 29.73
CA PRO A 111 24.49 12.41 29.37
C PRO A 111 23.64 11.66 30.41
N THR A 112 23.58 12.16 31.64
CA THR A 112 22.85 11.57 32.78
C THR A 112 21.32 11.68 32.67
N THR A 113 20.79 12.59 31.84
CA THR A 113 19.34 12.78 31.68
C THR A 113 18.77 11.94 30.53
N ALA A 114 19.58 11.63 29.51
CA ALA A 114 19.18 10.85 28.35
C ALA A 114 18.91 9.37 28.69
N ASP A 115 19.75 8.78 29.56
CA ASP A 115 19.59 7.39 29.99
C ASP A 115 18.31 7.16 30.80
N ARG A 116 17.89 8.13 31.61
CA ARG A 116 16.67 8.02 32.43
C ARG A 116 15.38 8.08 31.60
N LEU A 117 15.36 8.84 30.52
CA LEU A 117 14.17 8.96 29.66
C LEU A 117 13.95 7.70 28.79
N LEU A 118 15.04 7.03 28.38
CA LEU A 118 14.95 5.78 27.61
C LEU A 118 14.43 4.61 28.45
N LEU A 119 14.85 4.52 29.72
CA LEU A 119 14.38 3.49 30.66
C LEU A 119 12.90 3.64 31.02
N VAL A 120 12.42 4.87 31.24
CA VAL A 120 11.00 5.12 31.58
C VAL A 120 10.08 4.85 30.38
N GLY A 121 10.48 5.27 29.17
CA GLY A 121 9.70 5.02 27.96
C GLY A 121 9.58 3.54 27.60
N PHE A 122 10.65 2.76 27.83
CA PHE A 122 10.64 1.32 27.57
C PHE A 122 9.78 0.55 28.58
N ALA A 123 9.86 0.90 29.87
CA ALA A 123 9.02 0.28 30.91
C ALA A 123 7.52 0.50 30.67
N GLN A 124 7.13 1.71 30.25
CA GLN A 124 5.73 2.02 29.94
C GLN A 124 5.21 1.22 28.73
N THR A 125 6.07 0.97 27.76
CA THR A 125 5.73 0.19 26.56
C THR A 125 5.51 -1.28 26.92
N LEU A 126 6.34 -1.86 27.80
CA LEU A 126 6.17 -3.23 28.27
C LEU A 126 4.90 -3.41 29.11
N ALA A 127 4.55 -2.43 29.96
CA ALA A 127 3.31 -2.47 30.74
C ALA A 127 2.06 -2.49 29.83
N ASN A 128 2.03 -1.63 28.80
CA ASN A 128 0.91 -1.58 27.86
C ASN A 128 0.74 -2.89 27.06
N ILE A 129 1.85 -3.55 26.70
CA ILE A 129 1.80 -4.85 26.01
C ILE A 129 1.25 -5.94 26.94
N ALA A 130 1.64 -5.95 28.22
CA ALA A 130 1.15 -6.92 29.19
C ALA A 130 -0.37 -6.81 29.41
N ASP A 131 -0.90 -5.58 29.52
CA ASP A 131 -2.34 -5.36 29.67
C ASP A 131 -3.12 -5.75 28.40
N GLN A 132 -2.57 -5.51 27.21
CA GLN A 132 -3.18 -5.96 25.96
C GLN A 132 -3.26 -7.49 25.87
N LEU A 133 -2.21 -8.20 26.29
CA LEU A 133 -2.21 -9.67 26.28
C LEU A 133 -3.21 -10.24 27.30
N ARG A 134 -3.37 -9.59 28.46
CA ARG A 134 -4.36 -9.99 29.47
C ARG A 134 -5.80 -9.79 28.97
N ALA A 135 -6.10 -8.65 28.34
CA ALA A 135 -7.39 -8.37 27.74
C ALA A 135 -7.74 -9.37 26.61
N VAL A 136 -6.74 -9.80 25.83
CA VAL A 136 -6.92 -10.86 24.83
C VAL A 136 -7.18 -12.19 25.52
N ALA A 137 -6.43 -12.57 26.55
CA ALA A 137 -6.64 -13.84 27.26
C ALA A 137 -8.04 -13.94 27.89
N GLU A 138 -8.58 -12.84 28.41
CA GLU A 138 -9.94 -12.76 28.97
C GLU A 138 -11.04 -12.90 27.91
N THR A 139 -10.78 -12.53 26.66
CA THR A 139 -11.74 -12.68 25.55
C THR A 139 -11.83 -14.11 25.01
N TRP A 140 -10.90 -15.01 25.37
CA TRP A 140 -10.94 -16.43 25.00
C TRP A 140 -11.55 -17.34 26.08
N VAL A 141 -11.99 -16.79 27.21
CA VAL A 141 -12.74 -17.55 28.23
C VAL A 141 -14.24 -17.44 27.94
N THR A 142 -14.76 -18.30 27.07
CA THR A 142 -16.21 -18.53 26.97
C THR A 142 -16.67 -19.49 28.09
N PRO A 143 -17.76 -19.18 28.81
CA PRO A 143 -18.44 -20.15 29.66
C PRO A 143 -19.34 -21.04 28.81
N GLY A 144 -19.41 -22.34 29.11
CA GLY A 144 -20.47 -23.19 28.54
C GLY A 144 -20.09 -24.64 28.28
N SER A 145 -19.92 -25.42 29.35
CA SER A 145 -20.20 -26.86 29.31
C SER A 145 -21.43 -27.11 30.19
N GLU A 146 -22.60 -26.73 29.69
CA GLU A 146 -23.89 -27.10 30.27
C GLU A 146 -24.24 -28.49 29.70
N VAL A 147 -23.95 -29.52 30.50
CA VAL A 147 -24.35 -30.91 30.23
C VAL A 147 -25.80 -31.06 30.68
N THR A 148 -26.72 -31.18 29.72
CA THR A 148 -28.11 -31.55 29.98
C THR A 148 -28.21 -33.07 30.19
N GLU A 149 -28.23 -33.52 31.44
CA GLU A 149 -28.69 -34.87 31.79
C GLU A 149 -30.22 -34.92 31.70
N GLY A 150 -30.73 -35.38 30.55
CA GLY A 150 -32.10 -35.83 30.39
C GLY A 150 -32.19 -37.34 30.63
N THR A 151 -32.44 -37.76 31.86
CA THR A 151 -32.79 -39.15 32.19
C THR A 151 -34.30 -39.31 32.09
N GLY A 152 -34.75 -39.99 31.04
CA GLY A 152 -36.10 -40.53 30.98
C GLY A 152 -36.21 -41.81 31.79
N SER A 153 -37.21 -41.89 32.65
CA SER A 153 -38.00 -43.09 32.98
C SER A 153 -39.28 -42.65 33.68
#